data_AF-A0A7K0XJ70-F1
#
_entry.id   AF-A0A7K0XJ70-F1
#
_cell.length_a   1.000
_cell.length_b   1.000
_cell.length_c   1.000
_cell.angle_alpha   90.00
_cell.angle_beta   90.00
_cell.angle_gamma   90.00
#
_symmetry.space_group_name_H-M   'P 1'
#
loop_
_entity.id
_entity.type
_entity.pdbx_description
1 polymer ?
#
loop_
_entity_poly.entity_id
_entity_poly.type
_entity_poly.pdbx_seq_one_letter_code
_entity_poly.pdbx_strand_id
1 'polypeptide(L)'
;MDAFRALIAERQVAAFRRVAGPDESGKERYECPAQAGKVICGNCPFSQDLPAGTPVVARPHAVPELPVEPARPARNASKADRESYAGAKADWDRQGDFLRCCRQRTITIAGNVVAKVRQPLAWGSDAWIESYSRRTHVEGTFGNYKSAKTADLQRGWIFIVGMVKTSLMLAAVAVATNIRLLRKWAARTGDRVHALCAVDPVDHGFEERDADGNPDLALAPPVEA
;
A
#
# COMPACT_ATOMS: atom_id res chain seq x y z
N MET A 1 1.11 7.63 -22.93
CA MET A 1 0.32 7.18 -21.76
C MET A 1 -0.96 6.46 -22.18
N ASP A 2 -1.64 6.88 -23.24
CA ASP A 2 -2.96 6.32 -23.59
C ASP A 2 -2.94 4.85 -24.01
N ALA A 3 -1.92 4.40 -24.75
CA ALA A 3 -1.73 2.98 -25.06
C ALA A 3 -1.60 2.12 -23.79
N PHE A 4 -0.97 2.65 -22.75
CA PHE A 4 -0.82 1.94 -21.48
C PHE A 4 -2.14 1.89 -20.69
N ARG A 5 -2.90 3.00 -20.71
CA ARG A 5 -4.28 3.04 -20.15
C ARG A 5 -5.20 2.06 -20.85
N ALA A 6 -5.11 1.93 -22.17
CA ALA A 6 -5.86 0.95 -22.94
C ALA A 6 -5.54 -0.49 -22.52
N LEU A 7 -4.25 -0.83 -22.34
CA LEU A 7 -3.83 -2.14 -21.85
C LEU A 7 -4.32 -2.43 -20.42
N ILE A 8 -4.33 -1.41 -19.54
CA ILE A 8 -4.93 -1.57 -18.21
C ILE A 8 -6.42 -1.85 -18.33
N ALA A 9 -7.14 -1.06 -19.14
CA ALA A 9 -8.57 -1.23 -19.33
C ALA A 9 -8.92 -2.63 -19.85
N GLU A 10 -8.17 -3.13 -20.84
CA GLU A 10 -8.30 -4.50 -21.35
C GLU A 10 -8.12 -5.55 -20.25
N ARG A 11 -7.09 -5.41 -19.42
CA ARG A 11 -6.83 -6.35 -18.30
C ARG A 11 -7.89 -6.27 -17.21
N GLN A 12 -8.46 -5.09 -16.95
CA GLN A 12 -9.48 -4.89 -15.91
C GLN A 12 -10.78 -5.64 -16.21
N VAL A 13 -11.10 -5.86 -17.48
CA VAL A 13 -12.24 -6.67 -17.93
C VAL A 13 -12.10 -8.11 -17.43
N ALA A 14 -10.92 -8.72 -17.57
CA ALA A 14 -10.66 -10.08 -17.13
C ALA A 14 -10.23 -10.20 -15.65
N ALA A 15 -10.01 -9.08 -14.95
CA ALA A 15 -9.55 -9.08 -13.57
C ALA A 15 -10.64 -9.57 -12.60
N PHE A 16 -10.26 -10.48 -11.69
CA PHE A 16 -11.12 -10.91 -10.59
C PHE A 16 -11.54 -9.74 -9.73
N ARG A 17 -12.79 -9.75 -9.25
CA ARG A 17 -13.30 -8.72 -8.33
C ARG A 17 -13.04 -9.15 -6.90
N ARG A 18 -12.43 -8.27 -6.10
CA ARG A 18 -12.32 -8.50 -4.65
C ARG A 18 -13.69 -8.30 -4.00
N VAL A 19 -14.18 -9.32 -3.30
CA VAL A 19 -15.46 -9.31 -2.57
C VAL A 19 -15.25 -8.90 -1.13
N ALA A 20 -14.16 -9.35 -0.50
CA ALA A 20 -13.86 -9.05 0.89
C ALA A 20 -12.36 -9.12 1.20
N GLY A 21 -11.96 -8.48 2.31
CA GLY A 21 -10.59 -8.46 2.83
C GLY A 21 -9.74 -7.29 2.30
N PRO A 22 -8.48 -7.20 2.74
CA PRO A 22 -7.77 -8.18 3.58
C PRO A 22 -8.31 -8.24 5.02
N ASP A 23 -8.44 -9.44 5.59
CA ASP A 23 -8.67 -9.64 7.03
C ASP A 23 -7.38 -9.43 7.84
N GLU A 24 -7.44 -9.58 9.17
CA GLU A 24 -6.26 -9.44 10.06
C GLU A 24 -5.10 -10.38 9.69
N SER A 25 -5.42 -11.52 9.08
CA SER A 25 -4.44 -12.50 8.58
C SER A 25 -4.03 -12.25 7.12
N GLY A 26 -4.50 -11.15 6.51
CA GLY A 26 -4.24 -10.78 5.12
C GLY A 26 -4.99 -11.62 4.07
N LYS A 27 -5.96 -12.45 4.47
CA LYS A 27 -6.77 -13.25 3.54
C LYS A 27 -7.77 -12.36 2.81
N GLU A 28 -7.95 -12.64 1.54
CA GLU A 28 -8.87 -11.92 0.67
C GLU A 28 -9.76 -12.89 -0.08
N ARG A 29 -11.00 -12.49 -0.34
CA ARG A 29 -11.96 -13.24 -1.14
C ARG A 29 -12.17 -12.55 -2.47
N TYR A 30 -12.08 -13.32 -3.54
CA TYR A 30 -12.25 -12.87 -4.90
C TYR A 30 -13.32 -13.69 -5.60
N GLU A 31 -14.02 -13.07 -6.54
CA GLU A 31 -14.93 -13.75 -7.44
C GLU A 31 -14.50 -13.56 -8.90
N CYS A 32 -14.91 -14.52 -9.73
CA CYS A 32 -14.62 -14.56 -11.16
C CYS A 32 -15.19 -13.31 -11.87
N PRO A 33 -14.50 -12.77 -12.91
CA PRO A 33 -14.98 -11.63 -13.69
C PRO A 33 -16.40 -11.85 -14.28
N ALA A 34 -16.77 -13.08 -14.61
CA ALA A 34 -18.09 -13.40 -15.12
C ALA A 34 -19.19 -13.19 -14.07
N GLN A 35 -18.94 -13.63 -12.84
CA GLN A 35 -19.86 -13.44 -11.72
C GLN A 35 -19.91 -11.98 -11.24
N ALA A 36 -18.82 -11.25 -11.43
CA ALA A 36 -18.77 -9.80 -11.22
C ALA A 36 -19.49 -8.99 -12.31
N GLY A 37 -20.00 -9.65 -13.36
CA GLY A 37 -20.72 -9.01 -14.47
C GLY A 37 -19.83 -8.34 -15.53
N LYS A 38 -18.53 -8.66 -15.57
CA LYS A 38 -17.56 -8.03 -16.49
C LYS A 38 -17.46 -8.72 -17.85
N VAL A 39 -17.72 -10.03 -17.89
CA VAL A 39 -17.57 -10.86 -19.09
C VAL A 39 -18.67 -11.92 -19.14
N ILE A 40 -19.06 -12.33 -20.34
CA ILE A 40 -19.92 -13.50 -20.55
C ILE A 40 -19.05 -14.75 -20.61
N CYS A 41 -19.31 -15.73 -19.75
CA CYS A 41 -18.57 -16.99 -19.70
C CYS A 41 -19.53 -18.18 -19.79
N GLY A 42 -19.27 -19.11 -20.71
CA GLY A 42 -20.07 -20.34 -20.89
C GLY A 42 -20.24 -21.18 -19.62
N ASN A 43 -19.32 -21.04 -18.65
CA ASN A 43 -19.32 -21.83 -17.42
C ASN A 43 -20.06 -21.12 -16.27
N CYS A 44 -20.48 -19.86 -16.44
CA CYS A 44 -21.16 -19.09 -15.41
C CYS A 44 -22.60 -18.78 -15.85
N PRO A 45 -23.62 -19.43 -15.25
CA PRO A 45 -25.01 -19.20 -15.63
C PRO A 45 -25.44 -17.74 -15.39
N PHE A 46 -24.96 -17.11 -14.32
CA PHE A 46 -25.27 -15.71 -13.99
C PHE A 46 -24.77 -14.70 -15.04
N SER A 47 -23.77 -15.08 -15.84
CA SER A 47 -23.21 -14.19 -16.86
C SER A 47 -23.97 -14.24 -18.19
N GLN A 48 -24.88 -15.21 -18.37
CA GLN A 48 -25.62 -15.39 -19.62
C GLN A 48 -26.66 -14.29 -19.86
N ASP A 49 -27.17 -13.69 -18.77
CA ASP A 49 -28.18 -12.63 -18.82
C ASP A 49 -27.58 -11.21 -18.91
N LEU A 50 -26.27 -11.09 -19.14
CA LEU A 50 -25.62 -9.79 -19.25
C LEU A 50 -26.00 -9.05 -20.54
N PRO A 51 -25.98 -7.71 -20.56
CA PRO A 51 -26.37 -6.93 -21.72
C PRO A 51 -25.58 -7.26 -22.99
N ALA A 52 -26.24 -7.10 -24.14
CA ALA A 52 -25.59 -7.16 -25.45
C ALA A 52 -24.41 -6.17 -25.52
N GLY A 53 -23.26 -6.63 -26.02
CA GLY A 53 -22.01 -5.87 -26.05
C GLY A 53 -21.03 -6.19 -24.91
N THR A 54 -21.43 -7.00 -23.93
CA THR A 54 -20.51 -7.51 -22.91
C THR A 54 -19.49 -8.47 -23.54
N PRO A 55 -18.18 -8.32 -23.27
CA PRO A 55 -17.15 -9.17 -23.87
C PRO A 55 -17.32 -10.64 -23.48
N VAL A 56 -17.24 -11.53 -24.47
CA VAL A 56 -17.38 -12.98 -24.30
C VAL A 56 -16.01 -13.62 -24.13
N VAL A 57 -15.88 -14.51 -23.14
CA VAL A 57 -14.68 -15.32 -22.96
C VAL A 57 -14.55 -16.25 -24.18
N ALA A 58 -13.53 -16.02 -25.02
CA ALA A 58 -13.39 -16.73 -26.30
C ALA A 58 -13.14 -18.24 -26.16
N ARG A 59 -12.44 -18.66 -25.10
CA ARG A 59 -12.10 -20.07 -24.84
C ARG A 59 -12.28 -20.37 -23.35
N PRO A 60 -13.51 -20.54 -22.86
CA PRO A 60 -13.70 -21.04 -21.52
C PRO A 60 -13.09 -22.45 -21.44
N HIS A 61 -12.46 -22.78 -20.31
CA HIS A 61 -12.02 -24.15 -20.09
C HIS A 61 -13.26 -25.05 -20.18
N ALA A 62 -13.13 -26.22 -20.82
CA ALA A 62 -14.19 -27.22 -20.71
C ALA A 62 -14.40 -27.53 -19.23
N VAL A 63 -15.65 -27.55 -18.78
CA VAL A 63 -16.00 -28.12 -17.48
C VAL A 63 -16.37 -29.57 -17.77
N PRO A 64 -15.41 -30.52 -17.80
CA PRO A 64 -15.79 -31.93 -17.88
C PRO A 64 -16.69 -32.28 -16.67
N GLU A 65 -17.47 -33.35 -16.81
CA GLU A 65 -17.94 -34.09 -15.64
C GLU A 65 -16.73 -34.33 -14.74
N LEU A 66 -16.87 -34.06 -13.43
CA LEU A 66 -15.75 -34.20 -12.52
C LEU A 66 -15.21 -35.63 -12.65
N PRO A 67 -13.88 -35.82 -12.79
CA PRO A 67 -13.31 -37.13 -12.54
C PRO A 67 -13.75 -37.55 -11.13
N VAL A 68 -14.31 -38.75 -11.00
CA VAL A 68 -14.70 -39.30 -9.70
C VAL A 68 -13.45 -39.32 -8.81
N GLU A 69 -13.53 -38.79 -7.58
CA GLU A 69 -12.41 -38.84 -6.65
C GLU A 69 -11.98 -40.31 -6.47
N PRO A 70 -10.69 -40.64 -6.61
CA PRO A 70 -10.23 -42.02 -6.49
C PRO A 70 -10.62 -42.56 -5.11
N ALA A 71 -11.26 -43.72 -5.09
CA ALA A 71 -11.68 -44.35 -3.85
C ALA A 71 -10.46 -44.60 -2.96
N ARG A 72 -10.59 -44.23 -1.68
CA ARG A 72 -9.51 -44.43 -0.71
C ARG A 72 -9.22 -45.94 -0.59
N PRO A 73 -7.95 -46.37 -0.65
CA PRO A 73 -7.62 -47.79 -0.61
C PRO A 73 -8.06 -48.41 0.73
N ALA A 74 -8.42 -49.70 0.69
CA ALA A 74 -8.74 -50.45 1.89
C ALA A 74 -7.57 -50.44 2.88
N ARG A 75 -7.85 -50.62 4.18
CA ARG A 75 -6.82 -50.55 5.24
C ARG A 75 -5.68 -51.54 5.02
N ASN A 76 -5.99 -52.70 4.44
CA ASN A 76 -5.09 -53.80 4.10
C ASN A 76 -4.54 -53.75 2.67
N ALA A 77 -4.71 -52.65 1.94
CA ALA A 77 -4.19 -52.50 0.59
C ALA A 77 -2.66 -52.58 0.54
N SER A 78 -2.15 -53.11 -0.57
CA SER A 78 -0.71 -53.29 -0.78
C SER A 78 0.02 -51.95 -0.92
N LYS A 79 1.36 -51.99 -0.84
CA LYS A 79 2.18 -50.80 -1.08
C LYS A 79 1.96 -50.23 -2.49
N ALA A 80 1.84 -51.09 -3.50
CA ALA A 80 1.59 -50.69 -4.88
C ALA A 80 0.22 -50.01 -5.05
N ASP A 81 -0.83 -50.51 -4.39
CA ASP A 81 -2.17 -49.88 -4.41
C ASP A 81 -2.15 -48.49 -3.78
N ARG A 82 -1.39 -48.32 -2.69
CA ARG A 82 -1.24 -47.02 -2.02
C ARG A 82 -0.46 -46.01 -2.88
N GLU A 83 0.59 -46.45 -3.57
CA GLU A 83 1.34 -45.62 -4.52
C GLU A 83 0.49 -45.23 -5.73
N SER A 84 -0.31 -46.16 -6.27
CA SER A 84 -1.27 -45.89 -7.34
C SER A 84 -2.33 -44.88 -6.92
N TYR A 85 -2.93 -45.05 -5.72
CA TYR A 85 -3.86 -44.06 -5.16
C TYR A 85 -3.20 -42.69 -4.97
N ALA A 86 -1.97 -42.62 -4.48
CA ALA A 86 -1.27 -41.35 -4.28
C ALA A 86 -1.05 -40.61 -5.61
N GLY A 87 -0.68 -41.32 -6.68
CA GLY A 87 -0.57 -40.75 -8.03
C GLY A 87 -1.92 -40.25 -8.56
N ALA A 88 -2.95 -41.10 -8.49
CA ALA A 88 -4.30 -40.75 -8.93
C ALA A 88 -4.88 -39.56 -8.15
N LYS A 89 -4.65 -39.49 -6.83
CA LYS A 89 -5.11 -38.39 -5.99
C LYS A 89 -4.36 -37.08 -6.29
N ALA A 90 -3.05 -37.15 -6.53
CA ALA A 90 -2.26 -35.97 -6.90
C ALA A 90 -2.69 -35.40 -8.26
N ASP A 91 -2.98 -36.26 -9.23
CA ASP A 91 -3.51 -35.85 -10.52
C ASP A 91 -4.95 -35.30 -10.40
N TRP A 92 -5.79 -35.92 -9.56
CA TRP A 92 -7.12 -35.41 -9.25
C TRP A 92 -7.08 -34.05 -8.56
N ASP A 93 -6.16 -33.81 -7.62
CA ASP A 93 -6.01 -32.51 -6.94
C ASP A 93 -5.56 -31.43 -7.92
N ARG A 94 -4.60 -31.75 -8.80
CA ARG A 94 -4.13 -30.83 -9.86
C ARG A 94 -5.27 -30.48 -10.83
N GLN A 95 -6.14 -31.45 -11.12
CA GLN A 95 -7.31 -31.22 -11.98
C GLN A 95 -8.44 -30.46 -11.28
N GLY A 96 -8.72 -30.83 -10.03
CA GLY A 96 -9.80 -30.28 -9.22
C GLY A 96 -9.63 -28.80 -8.92
N ASP A 97 -8.40 -28.31 -8.76
CA ASP A 97 -8.15 -26.90 -8.42
C ASP A 97 -8.62 -25.92 -9.51
N PHE A 98 -8.44 -26.25 -10.79
CA PHE A 98 -8.96 -25.41 -11.88
C PHE A 98 -10.47 -25.56 -12.07
N LEU A 99 -11.04 -26.73 -11.77
CA LEU A 99 -12.48 -26.98 -11.84
C LEU A 99 -13.24 -26.28 -10.70
N ARG A 100 -12.62 -26.16 -9.52
CA ARG A 100 -13.22 -25.48 -8.36
C ARG A 100 -13.37 -23.99 -8.58
N CYS A 101 -12.40 -23.31 -9.19
CA CYS A 101 -12.45 -21.85 -9.34
C CYS A 101 -13.63 -21.36 -10.20
N CYS A 102 -14.18 -22.23 -11.06
CA CYS A 102 -15.31 -21.88 -11.93
C CYS A 102 -16.65 -22.46 -11.49
N ARG A 103 -16.67 -23.36 -10.50
CA ARG A 103 -17.89 -23.85 -9.83
C ARG A 103 -18.17 -23.12 -8.51
N GLN A 104 -17.13 -22.61 -7.85
CA GLN A 104 -17.27 -21.85 -6.62
C GLN A 104 -17.51 -20.37 -6.92
N ARG A 105 -18.38 -19.76 -6.10
CA ARG A 105 -18.71 -18.33 -6.22
C ARG A 105 -17.52 -17.42 -5.89
N THR A 106 -16.71 -17.83 -4.91
CA THR A 106 -15.54 -17.07 -4.49
C THR A 106 -14.37 -18.00 -4.24
N ILE A 107 -13.16 -17.54 -4.55
CA ILE A 107 -11.91 -18.12 -4.10
C ILE A 107 -11.35 -17.30 -2.93
N THR A 108 -10.72 -17.97 -1.97
CA THR A 108 -10.01 -17.30 -0.88
C THR A 108 -8.51 -17.41 -1.13
N ILE A 109 -7.83 -16.28 -1.17
CA ILE A 109 -6.37 -16.20 -1.35
C ILE A 109 -5.76 -15.78 -0.01
N ALA A 110 -4.91 -16.64 0.54
CA ALA A 110 -4.17 -16.33 1.76
C ALA A 110 -3.13 -15.22 1.52
N GLY A 111 -2.92 -14.36 2.51
CA GLY A 111 -2.14 -13.15 2.32
C GLY A 111 -0.67 -13.37 1.97
N ASN A 112 -0.12 -14.52 2.38
CA ASN A 112 1.25 -14.91 2.10
C ASN A 112 1.47 -15.41 0.65
N VAL A 113 0.44 -15.85 -0.06
CA VAL A 113 0.57 -16.48 -1.39
C VAL A 113 1.07 -15.49 -2.44
N VAL A 114 0.59 -14.25 -2.38
CA VAL A 114 0.93 -13.19 -3.35
C VAL A 114 1.63 -12.00 -2.72
N ALA A 115 2.11 -12.09 -1.49
CA ALA A 115 2.61 -10.95 -0.71
C ALA A 115 3.64 -10.08 -1.48
N LYS A 116 4.53 -10.70 -2.25
CA LYS A 116 5.56 -9.98 -3.05
C LYS A 116 4.99 -9.19 -4.22
N VAL A 117 3.96 -9.71 -4.88
CA VAL A 117 3.36 -9.13 -6.09
C VAL A 117 2.03 -8.43 -5.81
N ARG A 118 1.55 -8.49 -4.56
CA ARG A 118 0.30 -7.86 -4.14
C ARG A 118 0.47 -6.35 -4.19
N GLN A 119 -0.26 -5.73 -5.11
CA GLN A 119 -0.35 -4.29 -5.28
C GLN A 119 -1.83 -3.94 -5.42
N PRO A 120 -2.39 -3.08 -4.53
CA PRO A 120 -3.81 -2.71 -4.61
C PRO A 120 -4.16 -1.94 -5.88
N LEU A 121 -3.22 -1.13 -6.37
CA LEU A 121 -3.37 -0.29 -7.54
C LEU A 121 -2.60 -0.89 -8.71
N ALA A 122 -3.20 -0.89 -9.89
CA ALA A 122 -2.53 -1.35 -11.10
C ALA A 122 -1.31 -0.47 -11.37
N TRP A 123 -0.16 -1.09 -11.58
CA TRP A 123 1.08 -0.37 -11.89
C TRP A 123 0.88 0.58 -13.08
N GLY A 124 1.31 1.82 -12.93
CA GLY A 124 1.17 2.88 -13.94
C GLY A 124 -0.25 3.41 -14.17
N SER A 125 -1.26 2.97 -13.41
CA SER A 125 -2.57 3.63 -13.38
C SER A 125 -2.48 5.01 -12.75
N ASP A 126 -3.42 5.91 -13.05
CA ASP A 126 -3.40 7.27 -12.49
C ASP A 126 -3.45 7.27 -10.96
N ALA A 127 -4.26 6.40 -10.35
CA ALA A 127 -4.30 6.21 -8.91
C ALA A 127 -2.96 5.67 -8.36
N TRP A 128 -2.31 4.75 -9.07
CA TRP A 128 -0.97 4.27 -8.70
C TRP A 128 0.07 5.39 -8.79
N ILE A 129 0.04 6.20 -9.86
CA ILE A 129 0.95 7.35 -10.03
C ILE A 129 0.74 8.34 -8.90
N GLU A 130 -0.51 8.65 -8.54
CA GLU A 130 -0.82 9.53 -7.42
C GLU A 130 -0.25 8.98 -6.11
N SER A 131 -0.52 7.70 -5.80
CA SER A 131 0.02 7.06 -4.60
C SER A 131 1.55 7.00 -4.61
N TYR A 132 2.16 6.71 -5.76
CA TYR A 132 3.61 6.57 -5.90
C TYR A 132 4.31 7.92 -5.81
N SER A 133 3.69 9.00 -6.31
CA SER A 133 4.20 10.37 -6.22
C SER A 133 4.39 10.85 -4.77
N ARG A 134 3.58 10.31 -3.83
CA ARG A 134 3.73 10.58 -2.39
C ARG A 134 5.09 10.07 -1.85
N ARG A 135 5.63 8.99 -2.42
CA ARG A 135 6.94 8.45 -2.03
C ARG A 135 8.06 9.44 -2.31
N THR A 136 8.01 10.11 -3.46
CA THR A 136 8.98 11.16 -3.82
C THR A 136 8.97 12.30 -2.80
N HIS A 137 7.80 12.67 -2.28
CA HIS A 137 7.69 13.68 -1.24
C HIS A 137 8.32 13.23 0.09
N VAL A 138 8.09 11.98 0.47
CA VAL A 138 8.69 11.36 1.66
C VAL A 138 10.22 11.27 1.53
N GLU A 139 10.71 10.78 0.39
CA GLU A 139 12.15 10.72 0.08
C GLU A 139 12.79 12.12 0.11
N GLY A 140 12.11 13.11 -0.46
CA GLY A 140 12.53 14.51 -0.40
C GLY A 140 12.62 15.04 1.03
N THR A 141 11.67 14.68 1.90
CA THR A 141 11.68 15.07 3.32
C THR A 141 12.87 14.45 4.05
N PHE A 142 13.14 13.16 3.85
CA PHE A 142 14.33 12.51 4.41
C PHE A 142 15.64 13.10 3.88
N GLY A 143 15.67 13.54 2.62
CA GLY A 143 16.79 14.28 2.05
C GLY A 143 17.05 15.60 2.78
N ASN A 144 15.98 16.33 3.14
CA ASN A 144 16.09 17.54 3.95
C ASN A 144 16.51 17.23 5.40
N TYR A 145 16.13 16.09 5.98
CA TYR A 145 16.65 15.74 7.31
C TYR A 145 18.16 15.50 7.30
N LYS A 146 18.68 14.84 6.27
CA LYS A 146 20.09 14.44 6.19
C LYS A 146 21.02 15.53 5.61
N SER A 147 20.47 16.57 4.98
CA SER A 147 21.31 17.59 4.36
C SER A 147 21.90 18.55 5.39
N ALA A 148 23.19 18.82 5.26
CA ALA A 148 23.93 19.76 6.10
C ALA A 148 23.37 21.19 6.06
N LYS A 149 22.64 21.55 5.00
CA LYS A 149 22.06 22.89 4.82
C LYS A 149 20.71 23.08 5.51
N THR A 150 20.12 22.01 6.07
CA THR A 150 18.75 22.04 6.60
C THR A 150 18.67 21.53 8.02
N ALA A 151 18.94 20.24 8.25
CA ALA A 151 18.80 19.62 9.57
C ALA A 151 20.00 18.77 9.98
N ASP A 152 20.89 18.45 9.03
CA ASP A 152 22.16 17.75 9.22
C ASP A 152 22.10 16.53 10.14
N LEU A 153 21.02 15.75 10.03
CA LEU A 153 20.84 14.56 10.84
C LEU A 153 21.76 13.44 10.34
N GLN A 154 22.96 13.38 10.91
CA GLN A 154 23.96 12.35 10.62
C GLN A 154 23.92 11.19 11.61
N ARG A 155 24.34 10.01 11.15
CA ARG A 155 24.54 8.85 12.02
C ARG A 155 25.73 9.13 12.95
N GLY A 156 25.53 8.97 14.26
CA GLY A 156 26.55 9.23 15.28
C GLY A 156 26.60 10.66 15.80
N TRP A 157 25.70 11.54 15.34
CA TRP A 157 25.58 12.92 15.86
C TRP A 157 25.04 12.97 17.29
N ILE A 158 24.22 12.00 17.67
CA ILE A 158 23.66 11.90 19.02
C ILE A 158 24.33 10.80 19.83
N PHE A 159 24.84 11.18 21.00
CA PHE A 159 25.35 10.26 22.02
C PHE A 159 24.26 9.82 23.00
N ILE A 160 23.05 10.39 22.90
CA ILE A 160 21.90 10.04 23.74
C ILE A 160 21.22 8.78 23.18
N VAL A 161 21.19 7.72 23.99
CA VAL A 161 20.55 6.45 23.66
C VAL A 161 19.15 6.32 24.26
N GLY A 162 18.30 5.50 23.62
CA GLY A 162 16.96 5.16 24.08
C GLY A 162 15.83 5.76 23.23
N MET A 163 14.83 4.94 22.89
CA MET A 163 13.78 5.29 21.92
C MET A 163 13.02 6.57 22.26
N VAL A 164 12.71 6.83 23.54
CA VAL A 164 11.92 8.01 23.92
C VAL A 164 12.69 9.31 23.66
N LYS A 165 13.96 9.36 24.11
CA LYS A 165 14.80 10.56 23.97
C LYS A 165 15.14 10.83 22.50
N THR A 166 15.48 9.79 21.75
CA THR A 166 15.76 9.92 20.31
C THR A 166 14.51 10.31 19.52
N SER A 167 13.33 9.80 19.89
CA SER A 167 12.06 10.18 19.27
C SER A 167 11.69 11.64 19.55
N LEU A 168 11.87 12.11 20.79
CA LEU A 168 11.63 13.51 21.15
C LEU A 168 12.55 14.46 20.39
N MET A 169 13.83 14.14 20.30
CA MET A 169 14.80 14.91 19.51
C MET A 169 14.40 14.93 18.02
N LEU A 170 14.04 13.77 17.45
CA LEU A 170 13.64 13.68 16.04
C LEU A 170 12.36 14.48 15.77
N ALA A 171 11.42 14.53 16.72
CA ALA A 171 10.22 15.37 16.63
C ALA A 171 10.58 16.86 16.54
N ALA A 172 11.50 17.35 17.39
CA ALA A 172 11.96 18.74 17.32
C ALA A 172 12.65 19.05 15.98
N VAL A 173 13.48 18.14 15.48
CA VAL A 173 14.13 18.27 14.16
C VAL A 173 13.10 18.30 13.02
N ALA A 174 12.07 17.45 13.09
CA ALA A 174 10.99 17.42 12.12
C ALA A 174 10.22 18.76 12.10
N VAL A 175 9.87 19.30 13.28
CA VAL A 175 9.21 20.61 13.39
C VAL A 175 10.06 21.72 12.81
N ALA A 176 11.34 21.80 13.18
CA ALA A 176 12.26 22.82 12.68
C ALA A 176 12.42 22.75 11.15
N THR A 177 12.52 21.53 10.59
CA THR A 177 12.61 21.32 9.14
C THR A 177 11.33 21.75 8.43
N ASN A 178 10.16 21.41 8.98
CA ASN A 178 8.87 21.81 8.41
C ASN A 178 8.72 23.33 8.36
N ILE A 179 9.08 24.03 9.45
CA ILE A 179 9.06 25.50 9.49
C ILE A 179 10.02 26.10 8.45
N ARG A 180 11.25 25.57 8.34
CA ARG A 180 12.22 26.02 7.32
C ARG A 180 11.71 25.83 5.90
N LEU A 181 11.12 24.68 5.58
CA LEU A 181 10.56 24.40 4.26
C LEU A 181 9.37 25.31 3.95
N LEU A 182 8.48 25.51 4.93
CA LEU A 182 7.33 26.39 4.80
C LEU A 182 7.75 27.84 4.54
N ARG A 183 8.68 28.38 5.34
CA ARG A 183 9.23 29.73 5.15
C ARG A 183 9.93 29.90 3.80
N LYS A 184 10.66 28.89 3.34
CA LYS A 184 11.29 28.90 2.00
C LYS A 184 10.26 28.89 0.87
N TRP A 185 9.14 28.19 1.05
CA TRP A 185 8.03 28.21 0.11
C TRP A 185 7.30 29.56 0.12
N ALA A 186 7.00 30.09 1.31
CA ALA A 186 6.40 31.40 1.54
C ALA A 186 7.24 32.52 0.90
N ALA A 187 8.56 32.50 1.08
CA ALA A 187 9.47 33.46 0.45
C ALA A 187 9.44 33.41 -1.08
N ARG A 188 9.19 32.23 -1.69
CA ARG A 188 9.09 32.08 -3.15
C ARG A 188 7.74 32.48 -3.72
N THR A 189 6.66 32.29 -2.95
CA THR A 189 5.28 32.54 -3.38
C THR A 189 4.76 33.91 -2.96
N GLY A 190 5.45 34.57 -2.03
CA GLY A 190 5.00 35.82 -1.41
C GLY A 190 3.93 35.61 -0.33
N ASP A 191 3.57 34.36 0.01
CA ASP A 191 2.55 34.07 1.01
C ASP A 191 3.06 34.38 2.43
N ARG A 192 2.41 35.32 3.11
CA ARG A 192 2.69 35.69 4.51
C ARG A 192 1.44 35.63 5.39
N VAL A 193 0.36 35.00 4.92
CA VAL A 193 -0.94 35.01 5.63
C VAL A 193 -0.85 34.21 6.93
N HIS A 194 -0.13 33.10 6.93
CA HIS A 194 0.02 32.25 8.10
C HIS A 194 1.20 32.68 8.99
N ALA A 195 1.03 32.68 10.31
CA ALA A 195 2.07 33.11 11.26
C ALA A 195 3.41 32.35 11.09
N LEU A 196 3.36 31.05 10.77
CA LEU A 196 4.56 30.25 10.49
C LEU A 196 5.27 30.59 9.17
N CYS A 197 4.62 31.31 8.26
CA CYS A 197 5.21 31.79 7.01
C CYS A 197 5.97 33.12 7.19
N ALA A 198 5.77 33.81 8.32
CA ALA A 198 6.55 34.99 8.67
C ALA A 198 8.01 34.59 8.98
N VAL A 199 8.96 35.26 8.32
CA VAL A 199 10.40 35.05 8.49
C VAL A 199 10.82 35.50 9.89
N ASP A 200 10.28 36.64 10.32
CA ASP A 200 10.44 37.22 11.65
C ASP A 200 9.03 37.30 12.27
N PRO A 201 8.68 36.42 13.23
CA PRO A 201 7.46 36.64 14.00
C PRO A 201 7.61 38.00 14.72
N VAL A 202 6.50 38.72 14.91
CA VAL A 202 6.52 39.94 15.73
C VAL A 202 7.16 39.58 17.06
N ASP A 203 8.26 40.25 17.40
CA ASP A 203 8.88 40.10 18.70
C ASP A 203 7.87 40.62 19.72
N HIS A 204 7.23 39.69 20.43
CA HIS A 204 6.32 40.03 21.51
C HIS A 204 7.07 40.43 22.79
N GLY A 205 8.42 40.41 22.75
CA GLY A 205 9.29 40.61 23.89
C GLY A 205 9.21 39.42 24.86
N PHE A 206 10.34 39.03 25.42
CA PHE A 206 10.34 38.31 26.68
C PHE A 206 11.13 39.16 27.68
N GLU A 207 10.54 39.37 28.86
CA GLU A 207 11.20 40.05 29.97
C GLU A 207 11.64 38.95 30.94
N GLU A 208 12.93 38.64 30.97
CA GLU A 208 13.46 37.78 32.04
C GLU A 208 13.28 38.51 33.36
N ARG A 209 12.66 37.82 34.33
CA ARG A 209 12.45 38.35 35.68
C ARG A 209 13.39 37.67 36.64
N ASP A 210 14.01 38.45 37.51
CA ASP A 210 14.79 37.93 38.62
C ASP A 210 13.88 37.19 39.63
N ALA A 211 14.50 36.59 40.66
CA ALA A 211 13.77 35.87 41.70
C ALA A 211 12.75 36.75 42.48
N ASP A 212 12.93 38.07 42.42
CA ASP A 212 12.08 39.07 43.07
C ASP A 212 11.02 39.66 42.11
N GLY A 213 11.00 39.21 40.84
CA GLY A 213 10.02 39.60 39.83
C GLY A 213 10.33 40.89 39.09
N ASN A 214 11.53 41.47 39.24
CA ASN A 214 11.98 42.65 38.50
C ASN A 214 12.59 42.27 37.15
N PRO A 215 12.53 43.14 36.12
CA PRO A 215 13.26 42.92 34.88
C PRO A 215 14.76 42.73 35.14
N ASP A 216 15.33 41.67 34.60
CA ASP A 216 16.77 41.44 34.64
C ASP A 216 17.48 42.45 33.71
N LEU A 217 17.93 43.55 34.30
CA LEU A 217 18.62 44.64 33.59
C LEU A 217 20.05 44.27 33.16
N ALA A 218 20.54 43.07 33.45
CA ALA A 218 21.91 42.65 33.14
C ALA A 218 22.17 42.39 31.64
N LEU A 219 21.13 42.37 30.80
CA LEU A 219 21.21 42.14 29.35
C LEU A 219 20.80 43.35 28.50
N ALA A 220 21.00 44.57 29.00
CA ALA A 220 20.94 45.73 28.10
C ALA A 220 22.00 45.57 26.99
N PRO A 221 21.65 45.80 25.70
CA PRO A 221 22.65 45.77 24.63
C PRO A 221 23.76 46.79 24.94
N PRO A 222 25.03 46.51 24.59
CA PRO A 222 26.11 47.45 24.84
C PRO A 222 25.79 48.79 24.17
N VAL A 223 25.85 49.86 24.96
CA VAL A 223 25.68 51.23 24.47
C VAL A 223 26.83 51.52 23.51
N GLU A 224 26.51 51.86 22.25
CA GLU A 224 27.50 52.29 21.26
C GLU A 224 28.27 53.50 21.82
N ALA A 225 29.61 53.41 21.79
CA ALA A 225 30.55 54.46 22.19
C ALA A 225 30.94 55.33 20.99
#